data_AF-A0AA40G918-F1
#
_entry.id   AF-A0AA40G918-F1
#
_cell.length_a   1.000
_cell.length_b   1.000
_cell.length_c   1.000
_cell.angle_alpha   90.00
_cell.angle_beta   90.00
_cell.angle_gamma   90.00
#
_symmetry.space_group_name_H-M   'P 1'
#
loop_
_entity.id
_entity.type
_entity.pdbx_description
1 polymer ?
#
loop_
_entity_poly.entity_id
_entity_poly.type
_entity_poly.pdbx_seq_one_letter_code
_entity_poly.pdbx_strand_id
1 'polypeptide(L)' 'MVALKDQNLLPLRCILGRVTAPHIGKDGITRALSIGTADGLVKRPAAGECILPVDEGGPVQN' A
#
# COMPACT_ATOMS: atom_id res chain seq x y z
N MET A 1 -0.42 -1.28 6.12
CA MET A 1 0.41 -2.10 5.20
C MET A 1 -0.39 -2.24 3.90
N VAL A 2 0.22 -2.47 2.74
CA VAL A 2 -0.51 -2.60 1.46
C VAL A 2 -0.04 -3.86 0.72
N ALA A 3 -0.98 -4.61 0.18
CA ALA A 3 -0.71 -5.71 -0.74
C ALA A 3 -0.90 -5.23 -2.18
N LEU A 4 0.17 -5.33 -2.96
CA LEU A 4 0.17 -5.04 -4.37
C LEU A 4 -0.16 -6.28 -5.18
N LYS A 5 -1.21 -6.17 -5.98
CA LYS A 5 -1.59 -7.17 -6.96
C LYS A 5 -0.97 -6.78 -8.30
N ASP A 6 0.02 -7.53 -8.75
CA ASP A 6 0.63 -7.32 -10.07
C ASP A 6 0.10 -8.32 -11.09
N GLN A 7 -0.17 -7.87 -12.32
CA GLN A 7 -0.70 -8.73 -13.38
C GLN A 7 0.31 -9.79 -13.84
N ASN A 8 1.60 -9.56 -13.64
CA ASN A 8 2.65 -10.52 -14.01
C ASN A 8 2.95 -11.53 -12.89
N LEU A 9 2.33 -11.40 -11.71
CA LEU A 9 2.50 -12.38 -10.63
C LEU A 9 1.58 -13.57 -10.85
N LEU A 10 2.09 -14.74 -10.47
CA LEU A 10 1.28 -15.95 -10.40
C LEU A 10 0.02 -15.71 -9.56
N PRO A 11 -1.10 -16.38 -9.90
CA PRO A 11 -2.33 -16.28 -9.12
C PRO A 11 -2.03 -16.53 -7.63
N LEU A 12 -2.68 -15.75 -6.77
CA LEU A 12 -2.52 -15.76 -5.30
C LEU A 12 -1.18 -15.21 -4.76
N ARG A 13 -0.30 -14.64 -5.59
CA ARG A 13 0.87 -13.89 -5.12
C ARG A 13 0.59 -12.40 -5.08
N CYS A 14 0.87 -11.79 -3.94
CA CYS A 14 0.84 -10.35 -3.76
C CYS A 14 2.21 -9.89 -3.24
N ILE A 15 2.69 -8.75 -3.73
CA ILE A 15 3.87 -8.11 -3.15
C ILE A 15 3.39 -7.30 -1.95
N LEU A 16 4.02 -7.50 -0.80
CA LEU A 16 3.74 -6.66 0.37
C LEU A 16 4.59 -5.40 0.29
N GLY A 17 3.97 -4.26 0.58
CA GLY A 17 4.63 -2.98 0.61
C GLY A 17 4.07 -2.05 1.68
N ARG A 18 4.81 -0.98 1.95
CA ARG A 18 4.41 0.09 2.85
C ARG A 18 4.25 1.39 2.08
N VAL A 19 3.11 2.05 2.25
CA VAL A 19 2.90 3.38 1.67
C VAL A 19 3.92 4.35 2.27
N THR A 20 4.68 5.01 1.41
CA THR A 20 5.72 5.98 1.78
C THR A 20 5.22 7.41 1.57
N ALA A 21 4.51 7.68 0.48
CA ALA A 21 3.95 9.00 0.20
C ALA A 21 2.63 8.92 -0.59
N PRO A 22 1.55 9.55 -0.11
CA PRO A 22 0.34 9.73 -0.89
C PRO A 22 0.45 10.93 -1.85
N HIS A 23 0.01 10.75 -3.09
CA HIS A 23 -0.07 11.79 -4.12
C HIS A 23 -1.51 12.27 -4.23
N ILE A 24 -1.79 13.38 -3.57
CA ILE A 24 -3.12 13.98 -3.46
C ILE A 24 -3.35 14.91 -4.65
N GLY A 25 -4.51 14.75 -5.31
CA GLY A 25 -4.95 15.64 -6.38
C GLY A 25 -5.42 17.00 -5.85
N LYS A 26 -5.62 17.95 -6.75
CA LYS A 26 -6.09 19.31 -6.41
C LYS A 26 -7.44 19.32 -5.69
N ASP A 27 -8.24 18.28 -5.92
CA ASP A 27 -9.56 18.06 -5.30
C ASP A 27 -9.48 17.37 -3.91
N GLY A 28 -8.28 17.15 -3.36
CA GLY A 28 -8.07 16.49 -2.07
C GLY A 28 -8.11 14.95 -2.11
N ILE A 29 -8.30 14.36 -3.30
CA ILE A 29 -8.41 12.89 -3.47
C ILE A 29 -7.04 12.28 -3.80
N THR A 30 -6.64 11.27 -3.02
CA THR A 30 -5.42 10.50 -3.27
C THR A 30 -5.63 9.53 -4.43
N ARG A 31 -4.99 9.80 -5.58
CA ARG A 31 -5.09 8.93 -6.77
C ARG A 31 -3.94 7.95 -6.90
N ALA A 32 -2.76 8.32 -6.42
CA ALA A 32 -1.57 7.48 -6.49
C ALA A 32 -0.84 7.45 -5.15
N LEU A 33 -0.17 6.34 -4.88
CA LEU A 33 0.62 6.09 -3.69
C LEU A 33 2.01 5.64 -4.13
N SER A 34 3.04 6.23 -3.54
CA SER A 34 4.38 5.66 -3.53
C SER A 34 4.43 4.57 -2.47
N ILE A 35 4.79 3.36 -2.86
CA ILE A 35 4.84 2.18 -2.00
C ILE A 35 6.25 1.62 -2.05
N GLY A 36 6.90 1.50 -0.89
CA GLY A 36 8.16 0.79 -0.75
C GLY A 36 7.88 -0.70 -0.62
N THR A 37 8.39 -1.48 -1.56
CA THR A 37 8.41 -2.95 -1.56
C THR A 37 9.85 -3.43 -1.31
N ALA A 38 10.05 -4.73 -1.13
CA ALA A 38 11.40 -5.31 -0.99
C ALA A 38 12.28 -5.06 -2.22
N ASP A 39 11.66 -4.90 -3.39
CA ASP A 39 12.34 -4.67 -4.67
C ASP A 39 12.68 -3.19 -4.91
N GLY A 40 12.03 -2.27 -4.19
CA GLY A 40 12.27 -0.84 -4.30
C GLY A 40 11.02 0.02 -4.17
N LEU A 41 11.08 1.24 -4.70
CA LEU A 41 9.97 2.19 -4.62
C LEU A 41 9.13 2.14 -5.89
N VAL A 42 7.84 1.80 -5.75
CA VAL A 42 6.89 1.75 -6.87
C VAL A 42 5.77 2.75 -6.69
N LYS A 43 5.24 3.32 -7.78
CA LYS A 43 4.05 4.17 -7.77
C LYS A 43 2.85 3.39 -8.28
N ARG A 44 1.76 3.33 -7.49
CA ARG A 44 0.53 2.61 -7.84
C ARG A 44 -0.72 3.44 -7.57
N PRO A 45 -1.80 3.21 -8.33
CA PRO A 45 -3.07 3.89 -8.10
C PRO A 45 -3.72 3.44 -6.79
N ALA A 46 -4.24 4.35 -5.98
CA ALA A 46 -4.83 4.02 -4.69
C ALA A 46 -6.06 3.09 -4.80
N ALA A 47 -6.80 3.16 -5.90
CA ALA A 47 -8.04 2.42 -6.11
C ALA A 47 -7.86 0.92 -6.43
N GLY A 48 -6.65 0.49 -6.82
CA GLY A 48 -6.38 -0.88 -7.27
C GLY A 48 -5.64 -1.75 -6.24
N GLU A 49 -5.19 -1.15 -5.15
CA GLU A 49 -4.31 -1.81 -4.18
C GLU A 49 -5.10 -2.24 -2.95
N CYS A 50 -4.77 -3.39 -2.38
CA CYS A 50 -5.44 -3.90 -1.20
C CYS A 50 -4.77 -3.32 0.05
N ILE A 51 -5.43 -2.36 0.71
CA ILE A 51 -4.96 -1.84 2.00
C ILE A 51 -5.19 -2.94 3.04
N LEU A 52 -4.11 -3.44 3.61
CA LEU A 52 -4.18 -4.44 4.67
C LEU A 52 -4.44 -3.76 6.00
N PRO A 53 -5.38 -4.28 6.81
CA PRO A 53 -5.55 -3.83 8.18
C PRO A 53 -4.22 -4.04 8.90
N VAL A 54 -3.71 -2.98 9.51
CA VAL A 54 -2.63 -3.09 10.48
C VAL A 54 -3.32 -3.29 11.82
N ASP A 55 -3.00 -4.37 12.50
CA ASP A 55 -3.41 -4.55 13.88
C ASP A 55 -2.69 -3.47 14.70
N GLU A 56 -3.41 -2.44 15.12
CA GLU A 56 -2.96 -1.51 16.17
C GLU A 56 -3.13 -2.18 17.54
N GLY A 57 -2.58 -3.38 17.70
CA GLY A 57 -2.52 -4.08 18.97
C GLY A 57 -1.67 -3.28 19.96
N GLY A 58 -2.31 -2.43 20.75
CA GLY A 58 -1.76 -1.98 22.02
C GLY A 58 -1.45 -3.18 22.92
N PRO A 59 -0.54 -2.98 23.88
CA PRO A 59 -1.06 -2.88 25.23
C PRO A 59 -0.89 -1.46 25.75
N VAL A 60 -1.97 -0.95 26.35
CA VAL A 60 -1.91 0.11 27.34
C VAL A 60 -0.82 -0.25 28.35
N GLN A 61 0.18 0.61 28.47
CA GLN A 61 1.12 0.55 29.59
C GLN A 61 0.39 1.09 30.82
N ASN A 62 -0.12 0.21 31.68
CA ASN A 62 -0.16 0.43 33.13
C ASN A 62 -0.29 -0.89 33.89
#